data_AF-A0A2G4IJR5-F1
#
_entry.id   AF-A0A2G4IJR5-F1
#
_cell.length_a   1.000
_cell.length_b   1.000
_cell.length_c   1.000
_cell.angle_alpha   90.00
_cell.angle_beta   90.00
_cell.angle_gamma   90.00
#
_symmetry.space_group_name_H-M   'P 1'
#
loop_
_entity.id
_entity.type
_entity.pdbx_description
1 polymer ?
#
loop_
_entity_poly.entity_id
_entity_poly.type
_entity_poly.pdbx_seq_one_letter_code
_entity_poly.pdbx_strand_id
1 'polypeptide(L)'
;MRNVLAILSTLLVLAASAARAETIVITVNGMVCAFCATGIEKSFKKQTAVAAIKVDLESKKVTAQTKPDVLLADDVVTKLITDAGYAVVDIVRQP
;
A
#
# COMPACT_ATOMS: atom_id res chain seq x y z
N MET A 1 -11.82 8.75 -57.50
CA MET A 1 -11.86 7.36 -57.00
C MET A 1 -10.74 7.25 -55.97
N ARG A 2 -11.05 7.40 -54.67
CA ARG A 2 -11.22 6.29 -53.70
C ARG A 2 -9.90 5.50 -53.63
N ASN A 3 -9.02 5.54 -52.63
CA ASN A 3 -9.11 5.71 -51.18
C ASN A 3 -7.70 6.17 -50.70
N VAL A 4 -7.50 7.16 -49.82
CA VAL A 4 -7.81 7.14 -48.38
C VAL A 4 -7.54 5.77 -47.76
N LEU A 5 -6.29 5.29 -47.84
CA LEU A 5 -5.79 4.33 -46.84
C LEU A 5 -5.10 5.13 -45.75
N ALA A 6 -5.96 5.89 -45.07
CA ALA A 6 -5.69 6.58 -43.85
C ALA A 6 -5.61 5.53 -42.72
N ILE A 7 -4.71 5.75 -41.78
CA ILE A 7 -4.88 5.36 -40.38
C ILE A 7 -4.80 3.84 -40.13
N LEU A 8 -3.58 3.33 -39.90
CA LEU A 8 -3.39 2.19 -39.00
C LEU A 8 -2.56 2.59 -37.76
N SER A 9 -2.70 3.86 -37.34
CA SER A 9 -2.19 4.39 -36.07
C SER A 9 -3.24 4.34 -34.95
N THR A 10 -4.36 3.64 -35.14
CA THR A 10 -5.38 3.53 -34.08
C THR A 10 -4.95 2.52 -33.03
N LEU A 11 -4.42 3.11 -31.96
CA LEU A 11 -4.86 2.88 -30.59
C LEU A 11 -5.12 1.41 -30.24
N LEU A 12 -4.10 0.77 -29.68
CA LEU A 12 -4.37 -0.11 -28.56
C LEU A 12 -3.40 0.23 -27.42
N VAL A 13 -3.37 1.52 -27.04
CA VAL A 13 -3.04 1.88 -25.67
C VAL A 13 -4.22 1.35 -24.86
N LEU A 14 -4.15 0.08 -24.44
CA LEU A 14 -4.89 -0.34 -23.26
C LEU A 14 -4.38 0.60 -22.17
N ALA A 15 -5.18 1.62 -21.86
CA ALA A 15 -5.21 2.14 -20.51
C ALA A 15 -5.49 0.92 -19.64
N ALA A 16 -4.43 0.30 -19.14
CA ALA A 16 -4.48 -0.36 -17.87
C ALA A 16 -5.00 0.74 -16.94
N SER A 17 -6.32 0.76 -16.73
CA SER A 17 -6.91 1.30 -15.54
C SER A 17 -6.27 0.49 -14.42
N ALA A 18 -5.06 0.91 -14.05
CA ALA A 18 -4.34 0.45 -12.90
C ALA A 18 -5.21 0.91 -11.74
N ALA A 19 -6.18 0.08 -11.38
CA ALA A 19 -6.31 -0.43 -10.03
C ALA A 19 -5.42 0.38 -9.10
N ARG A 20 -5.98 1.47 -8.53
CA ARG A 20 -5.20 2.52 -7.86
C ARG A 20 -4.81 2.02 -6.47
N ALA A 21 -3.92 1.03 -6.44
CA ALA A 21 -3.31 0.50 -5.25
C ALA A 21 -2.37 1.58 -4.71
N GLU A 22 -2.50 1.90 -3.44
CA GLU A 22 -1.70 2.92 -2.78
C GLU A 22 -0.65 2.26 -1.89
N THR A 23 0.55 2.82 -1.87
CA THR A 23 1.60 2.36 -0.96
C THR A 23 1.68 3.31 0.23
N ILE A 24 1.46 2.80 1.43
CA ILE A 24 1.50 3.56 2.67
C ILE A 24 2.75 3.14 3.44
N VAL A 25 3.64 4.09 3.70
CA VAL A 25 4.84 3.89 4.50
C VAL A 25 4.59 4.50 5.88
N ILE A 26 4.60 3.67 6.91
CA ILE A 26 4.42 4.08 8.29
C ILE A 26 5.71 3.95 9.06
N THR A 27 6.13 5.01 9.73
CA THR A 27 7.24 4.96 10.69
C THR A 27 6.67 4.59 12.07
N VAL A 28 7.15 3.49 12.64
CA VAL A 28 6.63 2.93 13.91
C VAL A 28 7.72 2.88 14.96
N ASN A 29 7.41 3.33 16.17
CA ASN A 29 8.30 3.23 17.32
C ASN A 29 7.84 2.09 18.26
N GLY A 30 8.80 1.46 18.95
CA GLY A 30 8.56 0.34 19.85
C GLY A 30 8.72 -1.06 19.23
N MET A 31 8.99 -1.15 17.92
CA MET A 31 9.42 -2.42 17.29
C MET A 31 10.90 -2.67 17.62
N VAL A 32 11.17 -3.49 18.62
CA VAL A 32 12.54 -3.77 19.11
C VAL A 32 13.06 -5.17 18.79
N CYS A 33 12.21 -6.07 18.28
CA CYS A 33 12.63 -7.44 17.94
C CYS A 33 11.88 -7.99 16.70
N ALA A 34 12.46 -9.04 16.10
CA ALA A 34 11.88 -9.71 14.94
C ALA A 34 10.47 -10.27 15.17
N PHE A 35 10.17 -10.67 16.41
CA PHE A 35 8.83 -11.13 16.79
C PHE A 35 7.80 -10.00 16.80
N CYS A 36 8.18 -8.78 17.21
CA CYS A 36 7.32 -7.59 17.14
C CYS A 36 6.95 -7.27 15.68
N ALA A 37 7.94 -7.27 14.79
CA ALA A 37 7.72 -7.06 13.36
C ALA A 37 6.75 -8.09 12.77
N THR A 38 6.96 -9.37 13.08
CA THR A 38 6.07 -10.46 12.65
C THR A 38 4.65 -10.27 13.18
N GLY A 39 4.50 -9.78 14.41
CA GLY A 39 3.19 -9.46 15.01
C GLY A 39 2.44 -8.39 14.21
N ILE A 40 3.13 -7.30 13.86
CA ILE A 40 2.55 -6.21 13.05
C ILE A 40 2.17 -6.72 11.66
N GLU A 41 3.06 -7.46 10.99
CA GLU A 41 2.76 -8.04 9.68
C GLU A 41 1.48 -8.88 9.69
N LYS A 42 1.30 -9.70 10.73
CA LYS A 42 0.09 -10.52 10.89
C LYS A 42 -1.15 -9.66 11.14
N SER A 43 -1.06 -8.60 11.94
CA SER A 43 -2.20 -7.71 12.21
C SER A 43 -2.70 -7.02 10.94
N PHE A 44 -1.78 -6.54 10.09
CA PHE A 44 -2.13 -5.92 8.82
C PHE A 44 -2.59 -6.93 7.76
N LYS A 45 -2.00 -8.14 7.69
CA LYS A 45 -2.46 -9.19 6.77
C LYS A 45 -3.90 -9.65 7.02
N LYS A 46 -4.43 -9.45 8.22
CA LYS A 46 -5.85 -9.71 8.53
C LYS A 46 -6.80 -8.67 7.94
N GLN A 47 -6.28 -7.50 7.55
CA GLN A 47 -7.11 -6.45 6.97
C GLN A 47 -7.43 -6.74 5.52
N THR A 48 -8.72 -6.77 5.19
CA THR A 48 -9.18 -7.06 3.83
C THR A 48 -8.71 -6.01 2.82
N ALA A 49 -8.42 -4.79 3.28
CA ALA A 49 -7.93 -3.67 2.48
C ALA A 49 -6.44 -3.75 2.10
N VAL A 50 -5.65 -4.59 2.78
CA VAL A 50 -4.20 -4.71 2.55
C VAL A 50 -3.93 -5.83 1.55
N ALA A 51 -3.18 -5.53 0.49
CA ALA A 51 -2.73 -6.49 -0.52
C ALA A 51 -1.37 -7.11 -0.14
N ALA A 52 -0.43 -6.27 0.30
CA ALA A 52 0.89 -6.71 0.72
C ALA A 52 1.40 -5.86 1.89
N ILE A 53 2.29 -6.43 2.68
CA ILE A 53 2.98 -5.71 3.76
C ILE A 53 4.44 -6.14 3.85
N LYS A 54 5.30 -5.19 4.17
CA LYS A 54 6.71 -5.40 4.48
C LYS A 54 7.07 -4.60 5.73
N VAL A 55 7.72 -5.24 6.70
CA VAL A 55 8.26 -4.56 7.87
C VAL A 55 9.79 -4.56 7.82
N ASP A 56 10.37 -3.39 8.07
CA ASP A 56 11.80 -3.15 8.10
C ASP A 56 12.17 -2.62 9.49
N LEU A 57 12.84 -3.48 10.28
CA LEU A 57 13.23 -3.17 11.66
C LEU A 57 14.37 -2.16 11.73
N GLU A 58 15.30 -2.21 10.78
CA GLU A 58 16.49 -1.34 10.77
C GLU A 58 16.09 0.12 10.54
N SER A 59 15.20 0.35 9.58
CA SER A 59 14.65 1.68 9.29
C SER A 59 13.42 2.04 10.11
N LYS A 60 12.88 1.11 10.91
CA LYS A 60 11.65 1.26 11.70
C LYS A 60 10.43 1.60 10.86
N LYS A 61 10.36 1.04 9.65
CA LYS A 61 9.30 1.33 8.67
C LYS A 61 8.43 0.11 8.43
N VAL A 62 7.14 0.37 8.25
CA VAL A 62 6.11 -0.59 7.85
C VAL A 62 5.54 -0.10 6.53
N THR A 63 5.72 -0.86 5.46
CA THR A 63 5.17 -0.53 4.14
C THR A 63 3.98 -1.41 3.88
N ALA A 64 2.79 -0.83 3.76
CA ALA A 64 1.55 -1.52 3.44
C ALA A 64 1.06 -1.09 2.04
N GLN A 65 0.79 -2.06 1.17
CA GLN A 65 0.13 -1.82 -0.11
C GLN A 65 -1.36 -2.10 0.04
N THR A 66 -2.20 -1.18 -0.39
CA THR A 66 -3.65 -1.38 -0.40
C THR A 66 -4.08 -2.18 -1.62
N LYS A 67 -5.28 -2.76 -1.54
CA LYS A 67 -5.93 -3.36 -2.70
C LYS A 67 -6.39 -2.28 -3.69
N PRO A 68 -6.49 -2.63 -4.98
CA PRO A 68 -7.15 -1.79 -5.98
C PRO A 68 -8.50 -1.29 -5.49
N ASP A 69 -8.76 0.01 -5.69
CA ASP A 69 -10.04 0.65 -5.39
C ASP A 69 -10.46 0.59 -3.90
N VAL A 70 -9.52 0.27 -3.01
CA VAL A 70 -9.73 0.30 -1.55
C VAL A 70 -8.87 1.38 -0.92
N LEU A 71 -9.53 2.32 -0.25
CA LEU A 71 -8.87 3.32 0.57
C LEU A 71 -8.72 2.79 2.00
N LEU A 72 -7.50 2.83 2.50
CA LEU A 72 -7.21 2.60 3.90
C LEU A 72 -6.89 3.95 4.53
N ALA A 73 -7.77 4.44 5.40
CA ALA A 73 -7.64 5.77 6.00
C ALA A 73 -6.56 5.78 7.11
N ASP A 74 -5.92 6.93 7.32
CA ASP A 74 -4.78 7.06 8.24
C ASP A 74 -5.16 6.78 9.69
N ASP A 75 -6.40 7.09 10.07
CA ASP A 75 -6.97 6.78 11.39
C ASP A 75 -7.06 5.26 11.61
N VAL A 76 -7.46 4.50 10.59
CA VAL A 76 -7.54 3.03 10.65
C VAL A 76 -6.14 2.44 10.80
N VAL A 77 -5.18 2.93 10.01
CA VAL A 77 -3.77 2.51 10.09
C VAL A 77 -3.19 2.81 11.47
N THR A 78 -3.44 4.01 11.98
CA THR A 78 -2.98 4.44 13.31
C THR A 78 -3.56 3.54 14.38
N LYS A 79 -4.87 3.31 14.34
CA LYS A 79 -5.57 2.45 15.29
C LYS A 79 -5.03 1.02 15.29
N LEU A 80 -4.76 0.44 14.12
CA LEU A 80 -4.17 -0.90 13.98
C LEU A 80 -2.83 -1.02 14.68
N ILE A 81 -2.00 0.01 14.60
CA ILE A 81 -0.66 0.02 15.20
C ILE A 81 -0.76 0.27 16.71
N THR A 82 -1.63 1.18 17.14
CA THR A 82 -1.84 1.46 18.57
C THR A 82 -2.50 0.29 19.30
N ASP A 83 -3.48 -0.37 18.68
CA ASP A 83 -4.13 -1.57 19.23
C ASP A 83 -3.15 -2.75 19.33
N ALA A 84 -2.11 -2.76 18.48
CA ALA A 84 -1.01 -3.71 18.57
C ALA A 84 0.05 -3.33 19.61
N GLY A 85 -0.08 -2.18 20.28
CA GLY A 85 0.80 -1.71 21.36
C GLY A 85 1.99 -0.87 20.91
N TYR A 86 1.95 -0.29 19.71
CA TYR A 86 3.06 0.51 19.16
C TYR A 86 2.64 1.95 18.89
N ALA A 87 3.63 2.84 18.76
CA ALA A 87 3.40 4.25 18.47
C ALA A 87 3.66 4.56 17.00
N VAL A 88 2.74 5.28 16.36
CA VAL A 88 2.94 5.84 15.02
C VAL A 88 3.69 7.16 15.13
N VAL A 89 4.77 7.28 14.35
CA VAL A 89 5.58 8.51 14.29
C VAL A 89 5.22 9.33 13.07
N ASP A 90 5.05 8.67 11.92
CA ASP A 90 4.84 9.34 10.65
C ASP A 90 4.11 8.40 9.67
N ILE A 91 3.29 8.96 8.78
CA ILE A 91 2.57 8.22 7.73
C ILE A 91 2.75 8.96 6.41
N VAL A 92 3.34 8.29 5.42
CA VAL A 92 3.58 8.82 4.08
C VAL A 92 2.87 7.95 3.05
N ARG A 93 2.04 8.57 2.21
CA ARG A 93 1.35 7.90 1.10
C ARG A 93 2.11 8.12 -0.20
N GLN A 94 2.44 7.04 -0.87
CA GLN A 94 3.10 7.03 -2.18
C GLN A 94 2.10 6.55 -3.25
N PRO A 95 1.92 7.32 -4.34
CA PRO A 95 1.05 6.96 -5.45
C PRO A 95 1.64 5.85 -6.33
#